data_AF-C0ZS74-F1
#
_entry.id   AF-C0ZS74-F1
#
_cell.length_a   1.000
_cell.length_b   1.000
_cell.length_c   1.000
_cell.angle_alpha   90.00
_cell.angle_beta   90.00
_cell.angle_gamma   90.00
#
_symmetry.space_group_name_H-M   'P 1'
#
loop_
_entity.id
_entity.type
_entity.pdbx_description
1 polymer ?
#
loop_
_entity_poly.entity_id
_entity_poly.type
_entity_poly.pdbx_seq_one_letter_code
_entity_poly.pdbx_strand_id
1 'polypeptide(L)'
;MELVMLGTGAADGWPNPFCTCPSCLAALSRETIRGHTAALVDNRILLDCGPEVPRAASRFGRTLAHVEHILLTHSHPDHLGPMALLFRSWASRTEPLQVLGPPDALALCRDWVGPDDPVTFTPLETGQSIMLGTYRVRALEAAHEVPTLLYDITDASGTRIFWATDTGPLPESTVDALADARFDAVFLEETFGYKTDHGTGHHDLSSFAETVLRLRNCDAITDRTDVVAVHLGHHNPVENELSEALRVSGARAVPDGAVLEIGVGQSHRTLVTGGARSGKSTYAEGLLAGYRHVTYIATGDPQDDDPDWIERIASHRARRPSTWTTVETSDVTEIFAAATTPILLDCLGTWLTARLDRHQAWATEDLSAVHADIDRLADAWTACPVPIVAVTNEVGSGVVPDTKSGRLFRDLLGLVNSRIASESESVVLMTAGLPLSLRV
;
A
#
# COMPACT_ATOMS: atom_id res chain seq x y z
N MET A 1 14.32 0.39 4.97
CA MET A 1 14.59 -0.87 4.24
C MET A 1 14.02 -0.72 2.84
N GLU A 2 14.85 -0.80 1.79
CA GLU A 2 14.41 -0.77 0.38
C GLU A 2 13.97 -2.19 -0.03
N LEU A 3 12.76 -2.33 -0.57
CA LEU A 3 12.28 -3.55 -1.22
C LEU A 3 11.97 -3.28 -2.70
N VAL A 4 12.60 -4.05 -3.60
CA VAL A 4 12.25 -4.04 -5.02
C VAL A 4 11.43 -5.27 -5.34
N MET A 5 10.19 -5.08 -5.80
CA MET A 5 9.30 -6.16 -6.20
C MET A 5 9.72 -6.69 -7.57
N LEU A 6 10.45 -7.80 -7.62
CA LEU A 6 10.92 -8.38 -8.89
C LEU A 6 9.83 -9.15 -9.63
N GLY A 7 8.82 -9.60 -8.90
CA GLY A 7 7.58 -10.13 -9.44
C GLY A 7 6.50 -10.14 -8.37
N THR A 8 5.25 -10.07 -8.81
CA THR A 8 4.07 -10.00 -7.92
C THR A 8 2.96 -10.96 -8.34
N GLY A 9 3.18 -11.74 -9.39
CA GLY A 9 2.23 -12.70 -9.94
C GLY A 9 2.37 -14.09 -9.33
N ALA A 10 1.32 -14.90 -9.51
CA ALA A 10 1.32 -16.30 -9.14
C ALA A 10 2.19 -17.16 -10.08
N ALA A 11 2.27 -18.46 -9.78
CA ALA A 11 3.04 -19.46 -10.53
C ALA A 11 2.82 -19.50 -12.05
N ASP A 12 1.61 -19.17 -12.52
CA ASP A 12 1.26 -19.16 -13.96
C ASP A 12 1.34 -17.78 -14.62
N GLY A 13 1.76 -16.78 -13.84
CA GLY A 13 1.84 -15.37 -14.22
C GLY A 13 0.47 -14.72 -14.42
N TRP A 14 0.46 -13.39 -14.49
CA TRP A 14 -0.73 -12.63 -14.87
C TRP A 14 -0.35 -11.50 -15.83
N PRO A 15 -0.76 -11.57 -17.11
CA PRO A 15 -1.63 -12.55 -17.76
C PRO A 15 -1.02 -13.94 -17.96
N ASN A 16 -1.82 -14.97 -17.69
CA ASN A 16 -1.52 -16.33 -18.11
C ASN A 16 -1.58 -16.44 -19.65
N PRO A 17 -0.51 -16.91 -20.33
CA PRO A 17 -0.39 -16.88 -21.80
C PRO A 17 -1.35 -17.83 -22.53
N PHE A 18 -1.98 -18.77 -21.83
CA PHE A 18 -2.95 -19.71 -22.38
C PHE A 18 -4.39 -19.36 -22.02
N CYS A 19 -4.62 -18.25 -21.30
CA CYS A 19 -5.93 -17.86 -20.83
C CYS A 19 -6.51 -16.68 -21.63
N THR A 20 -7.81 -16.73 -21.88
CA THR A 20 -8.58 -15.65 -22.53
C THR A 20 -9.64 -15.06 -21.60
N CYS A 21 -9.48 -15.17 -20.28
CA CYS A 21 -10.43 -14.57 -19.33
C CYS A 21 -10.40 -13.03 -19.44
N PRO A 22 -11.47 -12.34 -19.01
CA PRO A 22 -11.51 -10.87 -19.05
C PRO A 22 -10.33 -10.21 -18.34
N SER A 23 -9.84 -10.81 -17.24
CA SER A 23 -8.69 -10.31 -16.49
C SER A 23 -7.39 -10.37 -17.30
N CYS A 24 -7.06 -11.53 -17.90
CA CYS A 24 -5.89 -11.66 -18.78
C CYS A 24 -5.96 -10.74 -19.99
N LEU A 25 -7.12 -10.66 -20.66
CA LEU A 25 -7.29 -9.82 -21.84
C LEU A 25 -7.14 -8.33 -21.49
N ALA A 26 -7.67 -7.90 -20.34
CA ALA A 26 -7.50 -6.53 -19.85
C ALA A 26 -6.03 -6.24 -19.52
N ALA A 27 -5.33 -7.13 -18.81
CA ALA A 27 -3.92 -6.98 -18.50
C ALA A 27 -3.06 -6.89 -19.77
N LEU A 28 -3.28 -7.78 -20.75
CA LEU A 28 -2.62 -7.73 -22.06
C LEU A 28 -2.87 -6.41 -22.78
N SER A 29 -4.11 -5.91 -22.78
CA SER A 29 -4.45 -4.64 -23.45
C SER A 29 -3.77 -3.41 -22.83
N ARG A 30 -3.35 -3.52 -21.58
CA ARG A 30 -2.67 -2.47 -20.80
C ARG A 30 -1.17 -2.69 -20.68
N GLU A 31 -0.65 -3.76 -21.27
CA GLU A 31 0.75 -4.19 -21.13
C GLU A 31 1.17 -4.42 -19.67
N THR A 32 0.21 -4.73 -18.79
CA THR A 32 0.48 -5.14 -17.41
C THR A 32 0.94 -6.60 -17.41
N ILE A 33 2.15 -6.86 -16.93
CA ILE A 33 2.69 -8.21 -16.75
C ILE A 33 3.20 -8.35 -15.33
N ARG A 34 2.76 -9.42 -14.66
CA ARG A 34 3.19 -9.85 -13.33
C ARG A 34 3.87 -11.21 -13.46
N GLY A 35 5.17 -11.24 -13.23
CA GLY A 35 6.00 -12.45 -13.18
C GLY A 35 6.00 -13.09 -11.78
N HIS A 36 6.67 -14.25 -11.65
CA HIS A 36 6.70 -15.01 -10.41
C HIS A 36 7.15 -14.17 -9.20
N THR A 37 6.42 -14.33 -8.10
CA THR A 37 6.60 -13.52 -6.90
C THR A 37 8.00 -13.65 -6.32
N ALA A 38 8.70 -12.51 -6.23
CA ALA A 38 10.03 -12.40 -5.67
C ALA A 38 10.34 -10.95 -5.32
N ALA A 39 11.22 -10.73 -4.34
CA ALA A 39 11.65 -9.39 -3.95
C ALA A 39 13.13 -9.32 -3.61
N LEU A 40 13.73 -8.16 -3.87
CA LEU A 40 15.12 -7.85 -3.53
C LEU A 40 15.16 -6.82 -2.41
N VAL A 41 15.65 -7.23 -1.25
CA VAL A 41 15.77 -6.41 -0.04
C VAL A 41 17.17 -5.80 0.02
N ASP A 42 17.25 -4.47 0.02
CA ASP A 42 18.48 -3.67 0.11
C ASP A 42 19.60 -4.12 -0.85
N ASN A 43 19.24 -4.73 -1.98
CA ASN A 43 20.15 -5.37 -2.95
C ASN A 43 21.03 -6.50 -2.38
N ARG A 44 20.71 -7.01 -1.18
CA ARG A 44 21.49 -8.01 -0.43
C ARG A 44 20.79 -9.33 -0.20
N ILE A 45 19.49 -9.30 0.09
CA ILE A 45 18.68 -10.52 0.30
C ILE A 45 17.70 -10.65 -0.86
N LEU A 46 17.73 -11.79 -1.55
CA LEU A 46 16.75 -12.14 -2.56
C LEU A 46 15.73 -13.12 -1.93
N LEU A 47 14.47 -12.69 -1.89
CA LEU A 47 13.33 -13.49 -1.45
C LEU A 47 12.77 -14.22 -2.67
N ASP A 48 12.95 -15.54 -2.68
CA ASP A 48 12.72 -16.45 -3.81
C ASP A 48 13.50 -16.11 -5.08
N CYS A 49 13.75 -17.12 -5.90
CA CYS A 49 14.55 -16.97 -7.12
C CYS A 49 13.98 -17.84 -8.24
N GLY A 50 12.74 -17.56 -8.62
CA GLY A 50 12.08 -18.15 -9.77
C GLY A 50 12.82 -17.99 -11.10
N PRO A 51 12.47 -18.77 -12.15
CA PRO A 51 13.09 -18.72 -13.47
C PRO A 51 13.12 -17.34 -14.12
N GLU A 52 12.12 -16.50 -13.86
CA GLU A 52 12.02 -15.15 -14.41
C GLU A 52 12.82 -14.10 -13.64
N VAL A 53 13.09 -14.35 -12.36
CA VAL A 53 13.59 -13.37 -11.39
C VAL A 53 14.94 -12.74 -11.81
N PRO A 54 15.95 -13.50 -12.28
CA PRO A 54 17.20 -12.88 -12.75
C PRO A 54 17.01 -11.91 -13.92
N ARG A 55 16.06 -12.19 -14.81
CA ARG A 55 15.76 -11.33 -15.95
C ARG A 55 14.89 -10.15 -15.54
N ALA A 56 13.95 -10.34 -14.61
CA ALA A 56 13.17 -9.28 -14.03
C ALA A 56 14.06 -8.23 -13.35
N ALA A 57 15.05 -8.65 -12.55
CA ALA A 57 16.03 -7.75 -11.95
C ALA A 57 16.71 -6.87 -13.01
N SER A 58 17.17 -7.47 -14.11
CA SER A 58 17.79 -6.72 -15.23
C SER A 58 16.81 -5.76 -15.91
N ARG A 59 15.55 -6.18 -16.12
CA ARG A 59 14.49 -5.32 -16.71
C ARG A 59 14.23 -4.08 -15.85
N PHE A 60 14.29 -4.22 -14.53
CA PHE A 60 14.10 -3.13 -13.58
C PHE A 60 15.41 -2.42 -13.19
N GLY A 61 16.48 -2.61 -13.97
CA GLY A 61 17.75 -1.90 -13.77
C GLY A 61 18.51 -2.31 -12.50
N ARG A 62 18.18 -3.46 -11.90
CA ARG A 62 18.85 -4.01 -10.72
C ARG A 62 19.85 -5.09 -11.10
N THR A 63 20.95 -5.15 -10.36
CA THR A 63 21.95 -6.21 -10.46
C THR A 63 21.81 -7.16 -9.29
N LEU A 64 21.87 -8.47 -9.55
CA LEU A 64 21.93 -9.48 -8.50
C LEU A 64 23.35 -9.78 -8.02
N ALA A 65 24.37 -9.07 -8.55
CA ALA A 65 25.76 -9.31 -8.20
C ALA A 65 26.09 -9.05 -6.72
N HIS A 66 25.29 -8.21 -6.05
CA HIS A 66 25.46 -7.85 -4.64
C HIS A 66 24.60 -8.69 -3.68
N VAL A 67 23.84 -9.64 -4.20
CA VAL A 67 23.07 -10.57 -3.36
C VAL A 67 24.04 -11.45 -2.58
N GLU A 68 23.92 -11.40 -1.26
CA GLU A 68 24.68 -12.19 -0.29
C GLU A 68 23.88 -13.40 0.18
N HIS A 69 22.55 -13.28 0.20
CA HIS A 69 21.64 -14.30 0.70
C HIS A 69 20.44 -14.50 -0.24
N ILE A 70 20.10 -15.76 -0.54
CA ILE A 70 18.81 -16.14 -1.14
C ILE A 70 18.01 -16.86 -0.06
N LEU A 71 16.80 -16.38 0.23
CA LEU A 71 15.83 -17.05 1.08
C LEU A 71 14.76 -17.69 0.19
N LEU A 72 14.77 -19.01 0.10
CA LEU A 72 13.78 -19.80 -0.62
C LEU A 72 12.63 -20.15 0.31
N THR A 73 11.41 -19.87 -0.07
CA THR A 73 10.21 -20.22 0.70
C THR A 73 9.92 -21.71 0.60
N HIS A 74 9.98 -22.28 -0.61
CA HIS A 74 9.72 -23.69 -0.87
C HIS A 74 10.24 -24.18 -2.24
N SER A 75 9.89 -25.41 -2.62
CA SER A 75 10.44 -26.12 -3.78
C SER A 75 9.67 -25.96 -5.09
N HIS A 76 8.59 -25.19 -5.15
CA HIS A 76 7.85 -25.03 -6.41
C HIS A 76 8.66 -24.26 -7.45
N PRO A 77 8.50 -24.60 -8.74
CA PRO A 77 9.39 -24.14 -9.82
C PRO A 77 9.31 -22.65 -10.10
N ASP A 78 8.23 -21.98 -9.72
CA ASP A 78 8.03 -20.55 -9.87
C ASP A 78 8.76 -19.73 -8.78
N HIS A 79 8.98 -20.30 -7.61
CA HIS A 79 9.83 -19.74 -6.54
C HIS A 79 11.29 -20.19 -6.62
N LEU A 80 11.55 -21.31 -7.31
CA LEU A 80 12.84 -21.98 -7.35
C LEU A 80 13.31 -22.26 -8.79
N GLY A 81 14.11 -21.35 -9.33
CA GLY A 81 14.83 -21.48 -10.60
C GLY A 81 16.32 -21.72 -10.39
N PRO A 82 16.77 -22.94 -10.05
CA PRO A 82 18.15 -23.20 -9.62
C PRO A 82 19.18 -22.97 -10.74
N MET A 83 18.73 -22.93 -12.01
CA MET A 83 19.52 -22.51 -13.16
C MET A 83 20.17 -21.13 -13.00
N ALA A 84 19.60 -20.25 -12.18
CA ALA A 84 20.22 -18.97 -11.83
C ALA A 84 21.60 -19.12 -11.18
N LEU A 85 21.84 -20.18 -10.40
CA LEU A 85 23.14 -20.47 -9.77
C LEU A 85 24.19 -20.87 -10.82
N LEU A 86 23.77 -21.64 -11.83
CA LEU A 86 24.65 -21.96 -12.96
C LEU A 86 25.03 -20.70 -13.73
N PHE A 87 24.05 -19.82 -14.00
CA PHE A 87 24.30 -18.54 -14.68
C PHE A 87 25.23 -17.64 -13.88
N ARG A 88 25.08 -17.61 -12.55
CA ARG A 88 25.98 -16.88 -11.65
C ARG A 88 27.42 -17.37 -11.78
N SER A 89 27.65 -18.68 -11.84
CA SER A 89 29.00 -19.26 -11.99
C SER A 89 29.70 -18.79 -13.27
N TRP A 90 28.94 -18.50 -14.34
CA TRP A 90 29.49 -17.98 -15.61
C TRP A 90 29.94 -16.52 -15.53
N ALA A 91 29.54 -15.79 -14.49
CA ALA A 91 29.98 -14.43 -14.23
C ALA A 91 31.29 -14.36 -13.42
N SER A 92 31.92 -15.51 -13.12
CA SER A 92 33.19 -15.60 -12.38
C SER A 92 33.18 -14.84 -11.05
N ARG A 93 32.07 -14.92 -10.31
CA ARG A 93 31.93 -14.28 -8.99
C ARG A 93 32.81 -14.98 -7.96
N THR A 94 33.34 -14.21 -7.02
CA THR A 94 34.20 -14.73 -5.93
C THR A 94 33.62 -14.41 -4.55
N GLU A 95 32.64 -13.52 -4.51
CA GLU A 95 31.88 -13.15 -3.34
C GLU A 95 31.00 -14.34 -2.92
N PRO A 96 30.92 -14.67 -1.62
CA PRO A 96 30.12 -15.78 -1.15
C PRO A 96 28.62 -15.50 -1.36
N LEU A 97 27.88 -16.56 -1.65
CA LEU A 97 26.42 -16.56 -1.67
C LEU A 97 25.91 -17.65 -0.73
N GLN A 98 24.96 -17.31 0.14
CA GLN A 98 24.29 -18.29 0.98
C GLN A 98 22.87 -18.49 0.50
N VAL A 99 22.48 -19.74 0.21
CA VAL A 99 21.12 -20.13 -0.14
C VAL A 99 20.50 -20.82 1.08
N LEU A 100 19.39 -20.31 1.56
CA LEU A 100 18.70 -20.79 2.74
C LEU A 100 17.25 -21.11 2.44
N GLY A 101 16.66 -22.07 3.16
CA GLY A 101 15.28 -22.49 2.99
C GLY A 101 15.06 -23.95 3.37
N PRO A 102 13.90 -24.54 2.99
CA PRO A 102 13.58 -25.93 3.25
C PRO A 102 14.63 -26.92 2.67
N PRO A 103 14.97 -28.01 3.38
CA PRO A 103 16.00 -28.96 2.94
C PRO A 103 15.78 -29.55 1.53
N ASP A 104 14.53 -29.79 1.15
CA ASP A 104 14.11 -30.30 -0.16
C ASP A 104 14.32 -29.27 -1.28
N ALA A 105 13.96 -28.00 -1.06
CA ALA A 105 14.27 -26.91 -1.98
C ALA A 105 15.79 -26.74 -2.18
N LEU A 106 16.58 -26.82 -1.11
CA LEU A 106 18.03 -26.74 -1.19
C LEU A 106 18.65 -27.93 -1.94
N ALA A 107 18.08 -29.12 -1.82
CA ALA A 107 18.56 -30.30 -2.54
C ALA A 107 18.49 -30.09 -4.07
N LEU A 108 17.43 -29.45 -4.56
CA LEU A 108 17.24 -29.15 -5.99
C LEU A 108 18.25 -28.13 -6.55
N CYS A 109 18.93 -27.37 -5.69
CA CYS A 109 19.92 -26.37 -6.09
C CYS A 109 21.33 -26.93 -6.27
N ARG A 110 21.68 -28.02 -5.57
CA ARG A 110 23.08 -28.45 -5.40
C ARG A 110 23.78 -28.75 -6.72
N ASP A 111 23.06 -29.39 -7.65
CA ASP A 111 23.60 -29.79 -8.95
C ASP A 111 23.77 -28.61 -9.93
N TRP A 112 23.30 -27.42 -9.57
CA TRP A 112 23.38 -26.22 -10.41
C TRP A 112 24.52 -25.28 -10.02
N VAL A 113 25.26 -25.57 -8.95
CA VAL A 113 26.39 -24.75 -8.51
C VAL A 113 27.63 -25.09 -9.33
N GLY A 114 28.33 -24.05 -9.81
CA GLY A 114 29.59 -24.23 -10.53
C GLY A 114 30.71 -24.78 -9.63
N PRO A 115 31.71 -25.51 -10.17
CA PRO A 115 32.72 -26.22 -9.37
C PRO A 115 33.50 -25.38 -8.34
N ASP A 116 33.72 -24.09 -8.64
CA ASP A 116 34.46 -23.15 -7.81
C ASP A 116 33.59 -21.97 -7.32
N ASP A 117 32.27 -22.06 -7.54
CA ASP A 117 31.38 -20.98 -7.16
C ASP A 117 31.13 -21.03 -5.64
N PRO A 118 31.41 -19.95 -4.87
CA PRO A 118 31.35 -19.98 -3.40
C PRO A 118 29.90 -19.90 -2.87
N VAL A 119 29.07 -20.86 -3.28
CA VAL A 119 27.68 -21.01 -2.85
C VAL A 119 27.61 -22.00 -1.69
N THR A 120 26.98 -21.59 -0.61
CA THR A 120 26.73 -22.43 0.56
C THR A 120 25.24 -22.62 0.78
N PHE A 121 24.86 -23.75 1.37
CA PHE A 121 23.47 -24.11 1.62
C PHE A 121 23.23 -24.21 3.12
N THR A 122 22.21 -23.52 3.63
CA THR A 122 21.84 -23.55 5.05
C THR A 122 20.37 -23.92 5.20
N PRO A 123 20.04 -25.15 5.65
CA PRO A 123 18.66 -25.54 5.87
C PRO A 123 18.04 -24.68 6.97
N LEU A 124 16.78 -24.32 6.78
CA LEU A 124 15.96 -23.64 7.77
C LEU A 124 14.76 -24.49 8.14
N GLU A 125 14.40 -24.45 9.42
CA GLU A 125 13.21 -25.11 9.97
C GLU A 125 12.27 -24.07 10.59
N THR A 126 10.98 -24.41 10.66
CA THR A 126 9.97 -23.59 11.32
C THR A 126 10.37 -23.22 12.75
N GLY A 127 10.24 -21.94 13.09
CA GLY A 127 10.57 -21.39 14.41
C GLY A 127 12.04 -21.02 14.58
N GLN A 128 12.92 -21.39 13.64
CA GLN A 128 14.33 -21.03 13.68
C GLN A 128 14.52 -19.53 13.46
N SER A 129 15.47 -18.93 14.19
CA SER A 129 15.92 -17.55 13.98
C SER A 129 17.42 -17.53 13.70
N ILE A 130 17.82 -16.73 12.73
CA ILE A 130 19.20 -16.59 12.27
C ILE A 130 19.56 -15.11 12.03
N MET A 131 20.85 -14.81 12.06
CA MET A 131 21.38 -13.51 11.65
C MET A 131 22.03 -13.64 10.27
N LEU A 132 21.60 -12.80 9.33
CA LEU A 132 22.16 -12.65 8.00
C LEU A 132 22.76 -11.25 7.90
N GLY A 133 24.07 -11.12 8.17
CA GLY A 133 24.70 -9.81 8.34
C GLY A 133 24.02 -9.00 9.44
N THR A 134 23.39 -7.89 9.07
CA THR A 134 22.63 -6.99 9.97
C THR A 134 21.15 -7.35 10.10
N TYR A 135 20.65 -8.33 9.35
CA TYR A 135 19.24 -8.73 9.34
C TYR A 135 19.01 -9.88 10.30
N ARG A 136 17.97 -9.76 11.13
CA ARG A 136 17.40 -10.89 11.87
C ARG A 136 16.31 -11.51 11.03
N VAL A 137 16.40 -12.80 10.75
CA VAL A 137 15.40 -13.56 10.01
C VAL A 137 14.84 -14.67 10.88
N ARG A 138 13.51 -14.76 10.97
CA ARG A 138 12.79 -15.86 11.61
C ARG A 138 11.96 -16.59 10.56
N ALA A 139 12.12 -17.91 10.50
CA ALA A 139 11.35 -18.79 9.65
C ALA A 139 10.07 -19.23 10.38
N LEU A 140 8.93 -19.20 9.69
CA LEU A 140 7.59 -19.45 10.21
C LEU A 140 6.85 -20.46 9.34
N GLU A 141 5.83 -21.10 9.90
CA GLU A 141 5.05 -22.13 9.22
C GLU A 141 4.08 -21.51 8.21
N ALA A 142 4.03 -22.08 7.01
CA ALA A 142 3.02 -21.80 6.00
C ALA A 142 1.95 -22.90 5.98
N ALA A 143 0.74 -22.58 5.55
CA ALA A 143 -0.28 -23.57 5.21
C ALA A 143 -0.20 -23.89 3.71
N HIS A 144 0.69 -24.81 3.30
CA HIS A 144 0.91 -25.17 1.90
C HIS A 144 1.15 -26.68 1.69
N GLU A 145 1.06 -27.15 0.45
CA GLU A 145 1.12 -28.58 0.09
C GLU A 145 2.51 -29.21 0.29
N VAL A 146 3.57 -28.41 0.21
CA VAL A 146 4.96 -28.82 0.42
C VAL A 146 5.56 -28.08 1.61
N PRO A 147 6.66 -28.57 2.22
CA PRO A 147 7.39 -27.83 3.25
C PRO A 147 7.70 -26.40 2.79
N THR A 148 7.06 -25.43 3.45
CA THR A 148 7.09 -24.02 3.04
C THR A 148 7.33 -23.14 4.26
N LEU A 149 8.21 -22.15 4.09
CA LEU A 149 8.59 -21.19 5.12
C LEU A 149 8.13 -19.79 4.75
N LEU A 150 7.57 -19.09 5.74
CA LEU A 150 7.33 -17.65 5.69
C LEU A 150 8.46 -16.94 6.47
N TYR A 151 8.76 -15.69 6.13
CA TYR A 151 9.91 -14.97 6.70
C TYR A 151 9.52 -13.68 7.41
N ASP A 152 9.84 -13.59 8.69
CA ASP A 152 9.85 -12.36 9.47
C ASP A 152 11.28 -11.80 9.49
N ILE A 153 11.47 -10.60 8.92
CA ILE A 153 12.78 -10.02 8.65
C ILE A 153 12.85 -8.64 9.30
N THR A 154 13.83 -8.43 10.17
CA THR A 154 14.11 -7.13 10.81
C THR A 154 15.51 -6.65 10.44
N ASP A 155 15.64 -5.40 9.98
CA ASP A 155 16.95 -4.78 9.76
C ASP A 155 17.57 -4.21 11.06
N ALA A 156 18.77 -3.64 10.96
CA ALA A 156 19.46 -3.05 12.11
C ALA A 156 18.81 -1.75 12.64
N SER A 157 17.96 -1.09 11.85
CA SER A 157 17.19 0.09 12.29
C SER A 157 15.94 -0.29 13.09
N GLY A 158 15.56 -1.56 13.07
CA GLY A 158 14.31 -2.06 13.65
C GLY A 158 13.15 -2.09 12.67
N THR A 159 13.37 -1.73 11.39
CA THR A 159 12.35 -1.87 10.34
C THR A 159 12.07 -3.35 10.14
N ARG A 160 10.80 -3.74 10.17
CA ARG A 160 10.38 -5.13 10.20
C ARG A 160 9.34 -5.45 9.13
N ILE A 161 9.58 -6.49 8.35
CA ILE A 161 8.65 -6.99 7.33
C ILE A 161 8.24 -8.44 7.59
N PHE A 162 7.06 -8.80 7.11
CA PHE A 162 6.63 -10.20 7.00
C PHE A 162 6.42 -10.57 5.54
N TRP A 163 7.18 -11.55 5.05
CA TRP A 163 7.05 -12.13 3.71
C TRP A 163 6.31 -13.46 3.80
N ALA A 164 5.06 -13.46 3.36
CA ALA A 164 4.12 -14.58 3.44
C ALA A 164 3.50 -14.90 2.08
N THR A 165 4.33 -15.39 1.17
CA THR A 165 3.89 -15.92 -0.13
C THR A 165 3.57 -17.41 -0.02
N ASP A 166 2.69 -17.93 -0.87
CA ASP A 166 2.32 -19.36 -0.96
C ASP A 166 1.89 -19.97 0.38
N THR A 167 0.77 -19.49 0.88
CA THR A 167 0.14 -19.98 2.10
C THR A 167 -1.35 -19.73 2.04
N GLY A 168 -2.14 -20.69 2.51
CA GLY A 168 -3.53 -20.43 2.86
C GLY A 168 -3.65 -19.64 4.16
N PRO A 169 -4.87 -19.60 4.76
CA PRO A 169 -5.10 -19.01 6.06
C PRO A 169 -4.03 -19.43 7.07
N LEU A 170 -3.35 -18.46 7.66
CA LEU A 170 -2.15 -18.71 8.46
C LEU A 170 -2.42 -19.73 9.58
N PRO A 171 -1.51 -20.71 9.78
CA PRO A 171 -1.55 -21.62 10.92
C PRO A 171 -1.65 -20.85 12.25
N GLU A 172 -2.32 -21.44 13.24
CA GLU A 172 -2.46 -20.83 14.58
C GLU A 172 -1.08 -20.63 15.23
N SER A 173 -0.18 -21.59 15.07
CA SER A 173 1.24 -21.51 15.46
C SER A 173 1.94 -20.26 14.92
N THR A 174 1.67 -19.91 13.65
CA THR A 174 2.22 -18.71 13.00
C THR A 174 1.57 -17.45 13.51
N VAL A 175 0.24 -17.40 13.67
CA VAL A 175 -0.45 -16.22 14.21
C VAL A 175 0.00 -15.91 15.64
N ASP A 176 0.14 -16.94 16.49
CA ASP A 176 0.65 -16.80 17.85
C ASP A 176 2.10 -16.33 17.88
N ALA A 177 2.93 -16.86 16.98
CA ALA A 177 4.32 -16.45 16.83
C ALA A 177 4.48 -14.99 16.39
N LEU A 178 3.48 -14.42 15.72
CA LEU A 178 3.45 -13.07 15.19
C LEU A 178 2.73 -12.06 16.11
N ALA A 179 2.15 -12.50 17.23
CA ALA A 179 1.46 -11.61 18.15
C ALA A 179 2.37 -10.44 18.59
N ASP A 180 1.79 -9.23 18.63
CA ASP A 180 2.46 -7.97 18.94
C ASP A 180 3.66 -7.61 18.02
N ALA A 181 3.77 -8.24 16.86
CA ALA A 181 4.93 -8.03 15.99
C ALA A 181 5.02 -6.61 15.41
N ARG A 182 3.87 -5.95 15.20
CA ARG A 182 3.73 -4.58 14.67
C ARG A 182 4.64 -4.32 13.45
N PHE A 183 4.47 -5.13 12.41
CA PHE A 183 5.25 -5.02 11.18
C PHE A 183 5.10 -3.63 10.54
N ASP A 184 6.18 -3.13 9.91
CA ASP A 184 6.11 -1.95 9.06
C ASP A 184 5.49 -2.28 7.71
N ALA A 185 5.72 -3.50 7.19
CA ALA A 185 5.03 -4.02 6.01
C ALA A 185 4.78 -5.52 6.08
N VAL A 186 3.66 -5.95 5.47
CA VAL A 186 3.29 -7.36 5.31
C VAL A 186 3.02 -7.63 3.84
N PHE A 187 3.72 -8.61 3.28
CA PHE A 187 3.52 -9.13 1.93
C PHE A 187 2.78 -10.45 2.07
N LEU A 188 1.50 -10.47 1.74
CA LEU A 188 0.63 -11.64 1.91
C LEU A 188 0.13 -12.09 0.55
N GLU A 189 0.16 -13.39 0.29
CA GLU A 189 -0.34 -13.94 -0.96
C GLU A 189 -1.84 -13.68 -1.15
N GLU A 190 -2.27 -13.48 -2.39
CA GLU A 190 -3.66 -13.41 -2.77
C GLU A 190 -3.82 -14.00 -4.19
N THR A 191 -3.76 -15.32 -4.29
CA THR A 191 -3.69 -16.01 -5.59
C THR A 191 -5.01 -16.01 -6.36
N PHE A 192 -6.13 -16.26 -5.67
CA PHE A 192 -7.34 -16.76 -6.32
C PHE A 192 -8.45 -15.74 -6.53
N GLY A 193 -8.33 -14.50 -6.06
CA GLY A 193 -9.29 -13.46 -6.37
C GLY A 193 -10.71 -13.81 -5.92
N TYR A 194 -11.64 -13.93 -6.87
CA TYR A 194 -13.03 -14.35 -6.60
C TYR A 194 -13.28 -15.86 -6.77
N LYS A 195 -12.28 -16.64 -7.16
CA LYS A 195 -12.39 -18.09 -7.22
C LYS A 195 -12.29 -18.64 -5.80
N THR A 196 -13.28 -19.41 -5.35
CA THR A 196 -13.36 -19.92 -3.97
C THR A 196 -13.24 -21.45 -3.87
N ASP A 197 -13.19 -22.15 -5.00
CA ASP A 197 -13.04 -23.61 -5.09
C ASP A 197 -11.58 -24.07 -5.27
N HIS A 198 -10.65 -23.40 -4.57
CA HIS A 198 -9.19 -23.60 -4.71
C HIS A 198 -8.53 -24.39 -3.56
N GLY A 199 -9.30 -24.81 -2.56
CA GLY A 199 -8.77 -25.51 -1.39
C GLY A 199 -8.34 -24.56 -0.28
N THR A 200 -7.31 -24.92 0.48
CA THR A 200 -6.83 -24.14 1.64
C THR A 200 -5.34 -23.85 1.61
N GLY A 201 -4.67 -24.11 0.49
CA GLY A 201 -3.22 -23.87 0.33
C GLY A 201 -2.88 -22.44 -0.09
N HIS A 202 -3.88 -21.64 -0.45
CA HIS A 202 -3.74 -20.28 -0.93
C HIS A 202 -4.91 -19.40 -0.46
N HIS A 203 -4.82 -18.09 -0.73
CA HIS A 203 -5.90 -17.15 -0.46
C HIS A 203 -6.72 -16.81 -1.71
N ASP A 204 -8.01 -16.61 -1.46
CA ASP A 204 -8.90 -15.74 -2.25
C ASP A 204 -9.12 -14.41 -1.51
N LEU A 205 -9.81 -13.46 -2.12
CA LEU A 205 -10.04 -12.13 -1.51
C LEU A 205 -10.74 -12.19 -0.14
N SER A 206 -11.60 -13.18 0.10
CA SER A 206 -12.30 -13.33 1.38
C SER A 206 -11.37 -13.82 2.47
N SER A 207 -10.70 -14.94 2.21
CA SER A 207 -9.74 -15.55 3.15
C SER A 207 -8.50 -14.68 3.38
N PHE A 208 -8.09 -13.89 2.37
CA PHE A 208 -7.08 -12.84 2.51
C PHE A 208 -7.53 -11.79 3.52
N ALA A 209 -8.72 -11.23 3.35
CA ALA A 209 -9.27 -10.22 4.26
C ALA A 209 -9.42 -10.75 5.69
N GLU A 210 -9.86 -12.00 5.86
CA GLU A 210 -9.91 -12.68 7.16
C GLU A 210 -8.53 -12.82 7.80
N THR A 211 -7.51 -13.18 7.01
CA THR A 211 -6.13 -13.30 7.50
C THR A 211 -5.57 -11.94 7.94
N VAL A 212 -5.80 -10.88 7.16
CA VAL A 212 -5.44 -9.51 7.54
C VAL A 212 -6.15 -9.10 8.85
N LEU A 213 -7.44 -9.40 9.00
CA LEU A 213 -8.18 -9.14 10.23
C LEU A 213 -7.62 -9.92 11.44
N ARG A 214 -7.26 -11.20 11.25
CA ARG A 214 -6.62 -12.02 12.30
C ARG A 214 -5.30 -11.42 12.77
N LEU A 215 -4.44 -11.00 11.83
CA LEU A 215 -3.17 -10.36 12.13
C LEU A 215 -3.35 -8.99 12.82
N ARG A 216 -4.40 -8.24 12.47
CA ARG A 216 -4.77 -7.01 13.20
C ARG A 216 -5.22 -7.29 14.63
N ASN A 217 -6.01 -8.36 14.82
CA ASN A 217 -6.53 -8.73 16.14
C ASN A 217 -5.45 -9.15 17.14
N CYS A 218 -4.29 -9.64 16.65
CA CYS A 218 -3.14 -9.95 17.49
C CYS A 218 -2.04 -8.88 17.44
N ASP A 219 -2.33 -7.66 16.96
CA ASP A 219 -1.37 -6.53 16.88
C ASP A 219 -0.12 -6.82 16.01
N ALA A 220 -0.13 -7.86 15.18
CA ALA A 220 0.92 -8.11 14.19
C ALA A 220 0.89 -7.06 13.07
N ILE A 221 -0.31 -6.69 12.63
CA ILE A 221 -0.58 -5.58 11.70
C ILE A 221 -1.21 -4.44 12.50
N THR A 222 -0.75 -3.22 12.26
CA THR A 222 -1.31 -2.00 12.82
C THR A 222 -1.81 -1.09 11.71
N ASP A 223 -2.47 -0.01 12.10
CA ASP A 223 -2.84 1.10 11.23
C ASP A 223 -1.65 1.67 10.40
N ARG A 224 -0.40 1.53 10.89
CA ARG A 224 0.81 2.01 10.19
C ARG A 224 1.44 0.97 9.27
N THR A 225 0.95 -0.26 9.30
CA THR A 225 1.52 -1.36 8.54
C THR A 225 1.06 -1.30 7.09
N ASP A 226 2.01 -1.27 6.16
CA ASP A 226 1.72 -1.36 4.73
C ASP A 226 1.44 -2.82 4.35
N VAL A 227 0.18 -3.13 4.00
CA VAL A 227 -0.23 -4.49 3.61
C VAL A 227 -0.26 -4.59 2.10
N VAL A 228 0.66 -5.38 1.54
CA VAL A 228 0.84 -5.57 0.10
C VAL A 228 0.41 -6.97 -0.28
N ALA A 229 -0.60 -7.07 -1.16
CA ALA A 229 -0.98 -8.33 -1.77
C ALA A 229 0.05 -8.73 -2.84
N VAL A 230 0.53 -9.97 -2.76
CA VAL A 230 1.51 -10.57 -3.69
C VAL A 230 0.99 -11.90 -4.22
N HIS A 231 1.74 -12.56 -5.10
CA HIS A 231 1.35 -13.84 -5.69
C HIS A 231 -0.02 -13.80 -6.39
N LEU A 232 -0.30 -12.71 -7.10
CA LEU A 232 -1.59 -12.42 -7.72
C LEU A 232 -1.79 -13.27 -8.98
N GLY A 233 -2.76 -14.18 -8.95
CA GLY A 233 -3.11 -15.02 -10.09
C GLY A 233 -4.14 -14.38 -11.03
N HIS A 234 -4.26 -14.94 -12.24
CA HIS A 234 -5.20 -14.44 -13.25
C HIS A 234 -6.71 -14.63 -12.92
N HIS A 235 -7.01 -15.26 -11.79
CA HIS A 235 -8.35 -15.37 -11.21
C HIS A 235 -8.79 -14.07 -10.52
N ASN A 236 -7.85 -13.16 -10.28
CA ASN A 236 -8.16 -11.83 -9.80
C ASN A 236 -8.94 -11.00 -10.81
N PRO A 237 -9.82 -10.10 -10.34
CA PRO A 237 -10.51 -9.17 -11.20
C PRO A 237 -9.52 -8.18 -11.86
N VAL A 238 -10.01 -7.37 -12.79
CA VAL A 238 -9.18 -6.35 -13.43
C VAL A 238 -8.61 -5.38 -12.39
N GLU A 239 -7.42 -4.81 -12.63
CA GLU A 239 -6.64 -4.11 -11.60
C GLU A 239 -7.40 -3.04 -10.80
N ASN A 240 -8.30 -2.28 -11.43
CA ASN A 240 -9.08 -1.25 -10.73
C ASN A 240 -10.06 -1.86 -9.72
N GLU A 241 -10.66 -2.99 -10.07
CA GLU A 241 -11.58 -3.74 -9.21
C GLU A 241 -10.80 -4.49 -8.13
N LEU A 242 -9.65 -5.07 -8.46
CA LEU A 242 -8.73 -5.66 -7.48
C LEU A 242 -8.30 -4.63 -6.44
N SER A 243 -7.91 -3.44 -6.89
CA SER A 243 -7.49 -2.34 -6.00
C SER A 243 -8.61 -1.95 -5.03
N GLU A 244 -9.86 -1.90 -5.50
CA GLU A 244 -11.00 -1.61 -4.64
C GLU A 244 -11.29 -2.75 -3.65
N ALA A 245 -11.19 -4.00 -4.11
CA ALA A 245 -11.40 -5.16 -3.25
C ALA A 245 -10.36 -5.23 -2.11
N LEU A 246 -9.08 -5.01 -2.41
CA LEU A 246 -8.00 -5.01 -1.42
C LEU A 246 -8.11 -3.84 -0.43
N ARG A 247 -8.60 -2.68 -0.88
CA ARG A 247 -8.79 -1.50 -0.03
C ARG A 247 -9.72 -1.77 1.16
N VAL A 248 -10.68 -2.68 1.01
CA VAL A 248 -11.62 -3.06 2.08
C VAL A 248 -10.89 -3.66 3.29
N SER A 249 -9.81 -4.40 3.08
CA SER A 249 -8.96 -4.94 4.16
C SER A 249 -7.78 -4.02 4.52
N GLY A 250 -7.71 -2.82 3.92
CA GLY A 250 -6.59 -1.89 4.07
C GLY A 250 -5.30 -2.38 3.42
N ALA A 251 -5.41 -3.18 2.36
CA ALA A 251 -4.29 -3.66 1.57
C ALA A 251 -4.26 -3.00 0.19
N ARG A 252 -3.14 -3.17 -0.52
CA ARG A 252 -2.94 -2.72 -1.90
C ARG A 252 -2.13 -3.72 -2.70
N ALA A 253 -2.23 -3.66 -4.02
CA ALA A 253 -1.30 -4.34 -4.93
C ALA A 253 -0.27 -3.33 -5.46
N VAL A 254 0.90 -3.83 -5.84
CA VAL A 254 1.96 -3.04 -6.49
C VAL A 254 2.37 -3.69 -7.81
N PRO A 255 2.82 -2.93 -8.81
CA PRO A 255 3.33 -3.52 -10.04
C PRO A 255 4.70 -4.16 -9.84
N ASP A 256 5.09 -5.06 -10.75
CA ASP A 256 6.47 -5.50 -10.85
C ASP A 256 7.40 -4.30 -11.10
N GLY A 257 8.57 -4.31 -10.49
CA GLY A 257 9.54 -3.22 -10.50
C GLY A 257 9.28 -2.12 -9.49
N ALA A 258 8.17 -2.18 -8.73
CA ALA A 258 7.91 -1.22 -7.65
C ALA A 258 9.04 -1.23 -6.62
N VAL A 259 9.46 -0.04 -6.20
CA VAL A 259 10.44 0.17 -5.12
C VAL A 259 9.69 0.70 -3.90
N LEU A 260 9.81 0.00 -2.78
CA LEU A 260 9.13 0.29 -1.53
C LEU A 260 10.16 0.67 -0.47
N GLU A 261 10.00 1.85 0.12
CA GLU A 261 10.81 2.30 1.25
C GLU A 261 10.05 2.02 2.55
N ILE A 262 10.40 0.91 3.21
CA ILE A 262 9.74 0.45 4.43
C ILE A 262 10.41 1.07 5.66
N GLY A 263 9.61 1.41 6.68
CA GLY A 263 10.07 1.98 7.96
C GLY A 263 10.26 3.50 7.95
N VAL A 264 10.20 4.15 6.78
CA VAL A 264 9.96 5.58 6.69
C VAL A 264 8.46 5.77 6.80
N GLY A 265 7.95 6.35 7.89
CA GLY A 265 6.53 6.62 8.04
C GLY A 265 6.02 7.41 6.84
N GLN A 266 5.40 6.75 5.86
CA GLN A 266 4.90 7.43 4.69
C GLN A 266 3.65 8.20 5.12
N SER A 267 3.82 9.50 5.38
CA SER A 267 2.69 10.43 5.41
C SER A 267 2.11 10.47 4.00
N HIS A 268 1.13 9.61 3.73
CA HIS A 268 0.46 9.62 2.43
C HIS A 268 -0.59 10.72 2.41
N ARG A 269 -0.41 11.71 1.53
CA ARG A 269 -1.29 12.87 1.39
C ARG A 269 -2.21 12.66 0.19
N THR A 270 -3.50 12.56 0.46
CA THR A 270 -4.53 12.34 -0.58
C THR A 270 -5.50 13.50 -0.66
N LEU A 271 -5.63 14.09 -1.84
CA LEU A 271 -6.68 15.07 -2.13
C LEU A 271 -7.83 14.43 -2.91
N VAL A 272 -9.04 14.49 -2.37
CA VAL A 272 -10.27 14.03 -3.02
C VAL A 272 -11.10 15.23 -3.46
N THR A 273 -11.16 15.47 -4.77
CA THR A 273 -11.91 16.57 -5.39
C THR A 273 -13.12 16.06 -6.18
N GLY A 274 -14.03 16.95 -6.58
CA GLY A 274 -15.21 16.61 -7.38
C GLY A 274 -16.46 17.43 -7.07
N GLY A 275 -17.50 17.23 -7.87
CA GLY A 275 -18.76 17.97 -7.78
C GLY A 275 -19.56 17.70 -6.50
N ALA A 276 -20.61 18.48 -6.27
CA ALA A 276 -21.54 18.22 -5.18
C ALA A 276 -22.20 16.84 -5.34
N ARG A 277 -22.36 16.10 -4.24
CA ARG A 277 -22.96 14.75 -4.21
C ARG A 277 -22.27 13.71 -5.12
N SER A 278 -21.00 13.89 -5.47
CA SER A 278 -20.25 12.92 -6.30
C SER A 278 -19.64 11.74 -5.53
N GLY A 279 -19.86 11.64 -4.22
CA GLY A 279 -19.35 10.55 -3.37
C GLY A 279 -18.01 10.82 -2.67
N LYS A 280 -17.50 12.06 -2.70
CA LYS A 280 -16.19 12.43 -2.12
C LYS A 280 -15.98 12.01 -0.66
N SER A 281 -16.87 12.41 0.24
CA SER A 281 -16.72 12.11 1.67
C SER A 281 -16.77 10.61 1.92
N THR A 282 -17.66 9.87 1.24
CA THR A 282 -17.71 8.40 1.32
C THR A 282 -16.42 7.75 0.85
N TYR A 283 -15.86 8.20 -0.27
CA TYR A 283 -14.61 7.67 -0.79
C TYR A 283 -13.43 7.98 0.15
N ALA A 284 -13.33 9.22 0.63
CA ALA A 284 -12.31 9.68 1.57
C ALA A 284 -12.36 8.91 2.89
N GLU A 285 -13.56 8.66 3.43
CA GLU A 285 -13.74 7.82 4.61
C GLU A 285 -13.31 6.37 4.35
N GLY A 286 -13.63 5.83 3.17
CA GLY A 286 -13.18 4.50 2.76
C GLY A 286 -11.65 4.36 2.69
N LEU A 287 -10.93 5.42 2.29
CA LEU A 287 -9.45 5.41 2.28
C LEU A 287 -8.87 5.22 3.68
N LEU A 288 -9.63 5.59 4.70
CA LEU A 288 -9.23 5.51 6.10
C LEU A 288 -10.00 4.43 6.87
N ALA A 289 -10.87 3.65 6.22
CA ALA A 289 -11.71 2.64 6.89
C ALA A 289 -10.89 1.54 7.57
N GLY A 290 -9.69 1.28 7.05
CA GLY A 290 -8.72 0.36 7.66
C GLY A 290 -8.11 0.90 8.96
N TYR A 291 -8.27 2.17 9.31
CA TYR A 291 -7.69 2.76 10.51
C TYR A 291 -8.68 2.76 11.67
N ARG A 292 -8.28 2.17 12.80
CA ARG A 292 -9.14 2.11 13.99
C ARG A 292 -9.36 3.50 14.57
N HIS A 293 -8.33 4.34 14.60
CA HIS A 293 -8.41 5.69 15.14
C HIS A 293 -8.09 6.73 14.06
N VAL A 294 -9.02 7.65 13.83
CA VAL A 294 -8.89 8.74 12.85
C VAL A 294 -9.37 10.04 13.49
N THR A 295 -8.66 11.13 13.24
CA THR A 295 -9.09 12.48 13.55
C THR A 295 -9.84 13.07 12.36
N TYR A 296 -11.16 13.13 12.46
CA TYR A 296 -12.02 13.76 11.46
C TYR A 296 -12.16 15.25 11.80
N ILE A 297 -11.63 16.13 10.96
CA ILE A 297 -11.73 17.57 11.10
C ILE A 297 -12.88 18.07 10.23
N ALA A 298 -13.95 18.51 10.87
CA ALA A 298 -15.08 19.16 10.21
C ALA A 298 -14.86 20.68 10.23
N THR A 299 -14.70 21.30 9.07
CA THR A 299 -14.39 22.74 8.96
C THR A 299 -15.64 23.59 8.68
N GLY A 300 -16.79 22.97 8.50
CA GLY A 300 -18.08 23.65 8.33
C GLY A 300 -18.61 24.22 9.65
N ASP A 301 -19.42 25.27 9.55
CA ASP A 301 -20.07 25.88 10.71
C ASP A 301 -21.19 24.95 11.26
N PRO A 302 -21.10 24.49 12.52
CA PRO A 302 -22.16 23.68 13.12
C PRO A 302 -23.42 24.47 13.49
N GLN A 303 -23.40 25.81 13.40
CA GLN A 303 -24.50 26.70 13.78
C GLN A 303 -25.30 27.24 12.59
N ASP A 304 -25.00 26.79 11.37
CA ASP A 304 -25.79 27.13 10.18
C ASP A 304 -27.21 26.55 10.32
N ASP A 305 -28.21 27.41 10.13
CA ASP A 305 -29.62 27.14 10.35
C ASP A 305 -30.32 26.53 9.12
N ASP A 306 -29.58 26.27 8.04
CA ASP A 306 -30.08 25.57 6.85
C ASP A 306 -30.49 24.11 7.17
N PRO A 307 -31.78 23.74 7.00
CA PRO A 307 -32.27 22.38 7.24
C PRO A 307 -31.55 21.31 6.43
N ASP A 308 -31.17 21.59 5.18
CA ASP A 308 -30.45 20.65 4.30
C ASP A 308 -29.02 20.42 4.82
N TRP A 309 -28.42 21.46 5.41
CA TRP A 309 -27.10 21.38 6.03
C TRP A 309 -27.12 20.55 7.32
N ILE A 310 -28.14 20.75 8.16
CA ILE A 310 -28.34 19.99 9.40
C ILE A 310 -28.53 18.49 9.09
N GLU A 311 -29.38 18.15 8.12
CA GLU A 311 -29.59 16.75 7.69
C GLU A 311 -28.30 16.13 7.16
N ARG A 312 -27.53 16.88 6.38
CA ARG A 312 -26.23 16.43 5.85
C ARG A 312 -25.22 16.17 6.97
N ILE A 313 -25.11 17.05 7.96
CA ILE A 313 -24.25 16.84 9.13
C ILE A 313 -24.67 15.57 9.88
N ALA A 314 -25.98 15.38 10.09
CA ALA A 314 -26.50 14.20 10.78
C ALA A 314 -26.15 12.91 10.04
N SER A 315 -26.34 12.88 8.71
CA SER A 315 -25.95 11.74 7.86
C SER A 315 -24.44 11.47 7.92
N HIS A 316 -23.61 12.52 7.87
CA HIS A 316 -22.16 12.37 7.99
C HIS A 316 -21.74 11.83 9.35
N ARG A 317 -22.33 12.30 10.44
CA ARG A 317 -22.05 11.79 11.80
C ARG A 317 -22.46 10.33 11.96
N ALA A 318 -23.62 9.93 11.43
CA ALA A 318 -24.14 8.57 11.56
C ALA A 318 -23.30 7.51 10.82
N ARG A 319 -22.56 7.89 9.77
CA ARG A 319 -21.73 6.96 8.97
C ARG A 319 -20.35 6.68 9.58
N ARG A 320 -19.88 7.52 10.51
CA ARG A 320 -18.51 7.42 11.04
C ARG A 320 -18.40 6.31 12.09
N PRO A 321 -17.30 5.53 12.10
CA PRO A 321 -17.02 4.62 13.20
C PRO A 321 -16.96 5.33 14.55
N SER A 322 -17.45 4.70 15.62
CA SER A 322 -17.42 5.26 16.98
C SER A 322 -16.00 5.43 17.54
N THR A 323 -15.01 4.79 16.92
CA THR A 323 -13.60 4.90 17.28
C THR A 323 -12.90 6.11 16.68
N TRP A 324 -13.57 6.84 15.78
CA TRP A 324 -13.07 8.08 15.18
C TRP A 324 -13.42 9.28 16.06
N THR A 325 -12.48 10.23 16.17
CA THR A 325 -12.68 11.48 16.92
C THR A 325 -13.01 12.60 15.94
N THR A 326 -14.14 13.27 16.12
CA THR A 326 -14.49 14.45 15.33
C THR A 326 -14.06 15.73 16.06
N VAL A 327 -13.36 16.61 15.35
CA VAL A 327 -12.98 17.95 15.81
C VAL A 327 -13.60 18.99 14.87
N GLU A 328 -14.45 19.85 15.41
CA GLU A 328 -15.11 20.92 14.63
C GLU A 328 -14.27 22.20 14.74
N THR A 329 -13.51 22.52 13.70
CA THR A 329 -12.61 23.68 13.68
C THR A 329 -12.12 24.01 12.27
N SER A 330 -11.84 25.29 12.01
CA SER A 330 -11.10 25.75 10.83
C SER A 330 -9.60 25.99 11.11
N ASP A 331 -9.17 25.90 12.38
CA ASP A 331 -7.78 26.03 12.82
C ASP A 331 -7.08 24.67 12.82
N VAL A 332 -6.64 24.25 11.62
CA VAL A 332 -6.22 22.87 11.34
C VAL A 332 -4.71 22.63 11.49
N THR A 333 -3.89 23.67 11.39
CA THR A 333 -2.42 23.58 11.29
C THR A 333 -1.78 22.96 12.54
N GLU A 334 -2.25 23.30 13.73
CA GLU A 334 -1.72 22.73 14.98
C GLU A 334 -2.13 21.27 15.14
N ILE A 335 -3.32 20.91 14.66
CA ILE A 335 -3.81 19.53 14.67
C ILE A 335 -2.93 18.66 13.77
N PHE A 336 -2.59 19.15 12.57
CA PHE A 336 -1.72 18.42 11.65
C PHE A 336 -0.35 18.15 12.27
N ALA A 337 0.26 19.18 12.87
CA ALA A 337 1.59 19.07 13.47
C ALA A 337 1.66 18.13 14.68
N ALA A 338 0.59 18.07 15.49
CA ALA A 338 0.52 17.25 16.70
C ALA A 338 -0.08 15.86 16.48
N ALA A 339 -0.50 15.53 15.26
CA ALA A 339 -1.26 14.31 15.01
C ALA A 339 -0.41 13.05 15.15
N THR A 340 -1.00 12.06 15.81
CA THR A 340 -0.45 10.71 15.99
C THR A 340 -1.33 9.63 15.33
N THR A 341 -2.49 10.02 14.84
CA THR A 341 -3.45 9.20 14.10
C THR A 341 -3.81 9.88 12.78
N PRO A 342 -4.17 9.13 11.73
CA PRO A 342 -4.56 9.70 10.45
C PRO A 342 -5.63 10.77 10.56
N ILE A 343 -5.63 11.68 9.59
CA ILE A 343 -6.52 12.83 9.54
C ILE A 343 -7.43 12.76 8.31
N LEU A 344 -8.71 13.07 8.50
CA LEU A 344 -9.64 13.38 7.41
C LEU A 344 -10.15 14.81 7.57
N LEU A 345 -9.84 15.71 6.64
CA LEU A 345 -10.37 17.08 6.61
C LEU A 345 -11.56 17.19 5.63
N ASP A 346 -12.75 17.53 6.14
CA ASP A 346 -13.98 17.73 5.36
C ASP A 346 -14.58 19.12 5.70
N CYS A 347 -14.45 20.15 4.85
CA CYS A 347 -13.71 20.19 3.60
C CYS A 347 -12.89 21.49 3.41
N LEU A 348 -11.99 21.50 2.44
CA LEU A 348 -11.19 22.69 2.10
C LEU A 348 -12.06 23.88 1.65
N GLY A 349 -13.24 23.61 1.10
CA GLY A 349 -14.20 24.64 0.73
C GLY A 349 -14.74 25.42 1.94
N THR A 350 -15.23 24.72 2.97
CA THR A 350 -15.70 25.35 4.20
C THR A 350 -14.58 25.96 5.03
N TRP A 351 -13.38 25.37 4.98
CA TRP A 351 -12.17 25.99 5.54
C TRP A 351 -11.88 27.36 4.89
N LEU A 352 -11.95 27.45 3.55
CA LEU A 352 -11.71 28.70 2.84
C LEU A 352 -12.78 29.75 3.17
N THR A 353 -14.06 29.36 3.26
CA THR A 353 -15.13 30.26 3.72
C THR A 353 -14.80 30.85 5.08
N ALA A 354 -14.40 30.02 6.05
CA ALA A 354 -14.02 30.48 7.38
C ALA A 354 -12.82 31.44 7.38
N ARG A 355 -11.86 31.28 6.45
CA ARG A 355 -10.74 32.23 6.29
C ARG A 355 -11.17 33.55 5.69
N LEU A 356 -12.05 33.51 4.69
CA LEU A 356 -12.61 34.71 4.09
C LEU A 356 -13.44 35.51 5.10
N ASP A 357 -14.23 34.84 5.94
CA ASP A 357 -15.01 35.48 7.02
C ASP A 357 -14.09 36.10 8.08
N ARG A 358 -13.11 35.34 8.57
CA ARG A 358 -12.17 35.79 9.63
C ARG A 358 -11.44 37.08 9.24
N HIS A 359 -11.06 37.22 7.97
CA HIS A 359 -10.34 38.39 7.46
C HIS A 359 -11.25 39.44 6.82
N GLN A 360 -12.59 39.26 6.88
CA GLN A 360 -13.57 40.13 6.23
C GLN A 360 -13.35 40.31 4.71
N ALA A 361 -12.70 39.33 4.09
CA ALA A 361 -12.23 39.38 2.70
C ALA A 361 -13.35 39.28 1.66
N TRP A 362 -14.59 39.01 2.08
CA TRP A 362 -15.76 39.14 1.22
C TRP A 362 -16.08 40.60 0.86
N ALA A 363 -15.76 41.52 1.76
CA ALA A 363 -16.06 42.95 1.63
C ALA A 363 -14.85 43.78 1.18
N THR A 364 -13.64 43.26 1.38
CA THR A 364 -12.37 43.94 1.07
C THR A 364 -11.69 43.32 -0.14
N GLU A 365 -10.93 44.12 -0.89
CA GLU A 365 -10.08 43.61 -1.99
C GLU A 365 -8.71 43.09 -1.51
N ASP A 366 -8.37 43.28 -0.22
CA ASP A 366 -7.14 42.76 0.37
C ASP A 366 -7.27 41.26 0.69
N LEU A 367 -6.51 40.44 -0.03
CA LEU A 367 -6.45 38.98 0.12
C LEU A 367 -5.12 38.52 0.74
N SER A 368 -4.26 39.43 1.19
CA SER A 368 -2.91 39.08 1.67
C SER A 368 -2.95 38.10 2.85
N ALA A 369 -3.85 38.34 3.82
CA ALA A 369 -4.02 37.47 4.98
C ALA A 369 -4.58 36.08 4.60
N VAL A 370 -5.48 36.01 3.62
CA VAL A 370 -6.04 34.76 3.11
C VAL A 370 -4.96 33.95 2.38
N HIS A 371 -4.13 34.58 1.54
CA HIS A 371 -2.99 33.91 0.91
C HIS A 371 -2.00 33.38 1.95
N ALA A 372 -1.71 34.15 2.99
CA ALA A 372 -0.85 33.68 4.08
C ALA A 372 -1.46 32.48 4.85
N ASP A 373 -2.78 32.41 4.97
CA ASP A 373 -3.46 31.22 5.52
C ASP A 373 -3.34 30.01 4.58
N ILE A 374 -3.41 30.21 3.26
CA ILE A 374 -3.23 29.15 2.25
C ILE A 374 -1.81 28.59 2.28
N ASP A 375 -0.80 29.46 2.32
CA ASP A 375 0.60 29.03 2.40
C ASP A 375 0.85 28.26 3.71
N ARG A 376 0.33 28.75 4.85
CA ARG A 376 0.42 28.02 6.13
C ARG A 376 -0.30 26.66 6.12
N LEU A 377 -1.44 26.56 5.43
CA LEU A 377 -2.13 25.29 5.25
C LEU A 377 -1.28 24.32 4.43
N ALA A 378 -0.69 24.78 3.32
CA ALA A 378 0.17 23.96 2.47
C ALA A 378 1.42 23.48 3.22
N ASP A 379 2.07 24.37 3.97
CA ASP A 379 3.24 24.00 4.81
C ASP A 379 2.87 22.94 5.85
N ALA A 380 1.74 23.12 6.54
CA ALA A 380 1.27 22.15 7.54
C ALA A 380 0.82 20.83 6.90
N TRP A 381 0.23 20.87 5.70
CA TRP A 381 -0.14 19.70 4.91
C TRP A 381 1.10 18.86 4.58
N THR A 382 2.14 19.49 4.05
CA THR A 382 3.41 18.83 3.70
C THR A 382 4.14 18.31 4.94
N ALA A 383 4.07 19.01 6.07
CA ALA A 383 4.72 18.61 7.31
C ALA A 383 3.93 17.59 8.16
N CYS A 384 2.72 17.21 7.74
CA CYS A 384 1.88 16.28 8.48
C CYS A 384 2.57 14.91 8.62
N PRO A 385 2.85 14.42 9.85
CA PRO A 385 3.65 13.22 10.07
C PRO A 385 2.85 11.91 9.92
N VAL A 386 1.54 12.01 9.67
CA VAL A 386 0.59 10.90 9.56
C VAL A 386 -0.14 10.96 8.23
N PRO A 387 -0.76 9.85 7.78
CA PRO A 387 -1.63 9.87 6.60
C PRO A 387 -2.73 10.92 6.75
N ILE A 388 -2.96 11.71 5.71
CA ILE A 388 -3.94 12.78 5.72
C ILE A 388 -4.72 12.82 4.41
N VAL A 389 -6.05 12.88 4.52
CA VAL A 389 -6.98 12.96 3.40
C VAL A 389 -7.77 14.26 3.50
N ALA A 390 -7.79 15.06 2.43
CA ALA A 390 -8.61 16.27 2.34
C ALA A 390 -9.71 16.10 1.29
N VAL A 391 -10.92 16.50 1.64
CA VAL A 391 -12.04 16.64 0.70
C VAL A 391 -12.11 18.07 0.22
N THR A 392 -12.36 18.29 -1.07
CA THR A 392 -12.62 19.61 -1.65
C THR A 392 -13.66 19.55 -2.77
N ASN A 393 -14.26 20.70 -3.08
CA ASN A 393 -15.20 20.81 -4.18
C ASN A 393 -14.47 21.24 -5.46
N GLU A 394 -14.85 20.61 -6.57
CA GLU A 394 -14.45 21.05 -7.91
C GLU A 394 -15.49 22.07 -8.42
N VAL A 395 -15.19 23.36 -8.24
CA VAL A 395 -16.05 24.49 -8.61
C VAL A 395 -15.58 25.24 -9.87
N GLY A 396 -14.37 24.95 -10.35
CA GLY A 396 -13.77 25.60 -11.53
C GLY A 396 -14.33 25.08 -12.84
N SER A 397 -14.85 23.85 -12.85
CA SER A 397 -15.40 23.17 -14.03
C SER A 397 -16.83 23.59 -14.41
N GLY A 398 -17.44 24.53 -13.68
CA GLY A 398 -18.80 25.03 -13.87
C GLY A 398 -18.91 26.39 -14.57
N VAL A 399 -20.13 26.95 -14.61
CA VAL A 399 -20.37 28.31 -15.13
C VAL A 399 -19.70 29.35 -14.22
N VAL A 400 -19.16 30.41 -14.82
CA VAL A 400 -18.62 31.56 -14.08
C VAL A 400 -19.72 32.17 -13.21
N PRO A 401 -19.55 32.28 -11.87
CA PRO A 401 -20.58 32.86 -11.02
C PRO A 401 -20.88 34.32 -11.39
N ASP A 402 -22.17 34.70 -11.35
CA ASP A 402 -22.61 36.07 -11.66
C ASP A 402 -22.21 37.07 -10.56
N THR A 403 -22.06 36.61 -9.32
CA THR A 403 -21.68 37.43 -8.18
C THR A 403 -20.17 37.58 -8.04
N LYS A 404 -19.71 38.73 -7.52
CA LYS A 404 -18.30 38.96 -7.21
C LYS A 404 -17.78 37.95 -6.18
N SER A 405 -18.54 37.69 -5.12
CA SER A 405 -18.21 36.72 -4.07
C SER A 405 -18.07 35.30 -4.62
N GLY A 406 -18.96 34.89 -5.53
CA GLY A 406 -18.87 33.58 -6.18
C GLY A 406 -17.60 33.42 -7.03
N ARG A 407 -17.23 34.44 -7.81
CA ARG A 407 -15.96 34.43 -8.58
C ARG A 407 -14.74 34.39 -7.67
N LEU A 408 -14.73 35.21 -6.62
CA LEU A 408 -13.66 35.24 -5.62
C LEU A 408 -13.45 33.86 -4.97
N PHE A 409 -14.53 33.24 -4.47
CA PHE A 409 -14.47 31.93 -3.84
C PHE A 409 -14.00 30.85 -4.82
N ARG A 410 -14.53 30.84 -6.05
CA ARG A 410 -14.12 29.88 -7.09
C ARG A 410 -12.63 29.98 -7.37
N ASP A 411 -12.12 31.19 -7.58
CA ASP A 411 -10.72 31.43 -7.96
C ASP A 411 -9.77 31.05 -6.82
N LEU A 412 -10.10 31.43 -5.57
CA LEU A 412 -9.32 31.06 -4.40
C LEU A 412 -9.39 29.56 -4.06
N LEU A 413 -10.54 28.91 -4.20
CA LEU A 413 -10.64 27.46 -4.00
C LEU A 413 -9.84 26.71 -5.06
N GLY A 414 -9.81 27.21 -6.30
CA GLY A 414 -8.93 26.70 -7.35
C GLY A 414 -7.45 26.78 -6.96
N LEU A 415 -7.02 27.91 -6.37
CA LEU A 415 -5.66 28.08 -5.84
C LEU A 415 -5.36 27.10 -4.70
N VAL A 416 -6.26 26.98 -3.71
CA VAL A 416 -6.13 26.01 -2.61
C VAL A 416 -6.00 24.59 -3.14
N ASN A 417 -6.90 24.18 -4.04
CA ASN A 417 -6.90 22.85 -4.64
C ASN A 417 -5.58 22.59 -5.38
N SER A 418 -5.10 23.55 -6.17
CA SER A 418 -3.84 23.40 -6.90
C SER A 418 -2.62 23.29 -5.97
N ARG A 419 -2.58 24.07 -4.88
CA ARG A 419 -1.48 24.04 -3.89
C ARG A 419 -1.45 22.73 -3.12
N ILE A 420 -2.60 22.27 -2.63
CA ILE A 420 -2.66 21.01 -1.89
C ILE A 420 -2.39 19.82 -2.84
N ALA A 421 -2.91 19.85 -4.06
CA ALA A 421 -2.65 18.82 -5.06
C ALA A 421 -1.16 18.72 -5.44
N SER A 422 -0.42 19.84 -5.51
CA SER A 422 1.01 19.78 -5.86
C SER A 422 1.81 19.01 -4.83
N GLU A 423 1.46 19.15 -3.55
CA GLU A 423 2.11 18.51 -2.41
C GLU A 423 1.48 17.15 -2.01
N SER A 424 0.55 16.62 -2.81
CA SER A 424 -0.10 15.32 -2.56
C SER A 424 0.48 14.22 -3.43
N GLU A 425 0.73 13.06 -2.84
CA GLU A 425 1.06 11.83 -3.57
C GLU A 425 -0.12 11.38 -4.43
N SER A 426 -1.34 11.40 -3.88
CA SER A 426 -2.55 10.97 -4.58
C SER A 426 -3.55 12.10 -4.76
N VAL A 427 -4.11 12.20 -5.97
CA VAL A 427 -5.19 13.14 -6.27
C VAL A 427 -6.30 12.40 -7.01
N VAL A 428 -7.51 12.42 -6.46
CA VAL A 428 -8.67 11.68 -6.98
C VAL A 428 -9.80 12.65 -7.32
N LEU A 429 -10.32 12.56 -8.54
CA LEU A 429 -11.54 13.24 -8.97
C LEU A 429 -12.74 12.29 -8.87
N MET A 430 -13.72 12.64 -8.06
CA MET A 430 -14.97 11.88 -7.91
C MET A 430 -16.04 12.38 -8.89
N THR A 431 -16.50 11.49 -9.76
CA THR A 431 -17.56 11.76 -10.75
C THR A 431 -18.61 10.64 -10.70
N ALA A 432 -19.87 11.00 -10.45
CA ALA A 432 -20.99 10.04 -10.38
C ALA A 432 -20.74 8.85 -9.41
N GLY A 433 -20.01 9.08 -8.30
CA GLY A 433 -19.65 8.03 -7.34
C GLY A 433 -18.39 7.23 -7.71
N LEU A 434 -17.79 7.49 -8.87
CA LEU A 434 -16.61 6.78 -9.36
C LEU A 434 -15.33 7.60 -9.13
N PRO A 435 -14.26 6.99 -8.61
CA PRO A 435 -12.95 7.63 -8.49
C PRO A 435 -12.22 7.61 -9.84
N LEU A 436 -11.72 8.77 -10.25
CA LEU A 436 -10.75 8.92 -11.34
C LEU A 436 -9.43 9.40 -10.74
N SER A 437 -8.39 8.57 -10.80
CA SER A 437 -7.06 8.99 -10.35
C SER A 437 -6.46 10.01 -11.32
N LEU A 438 -6.13 11.20 -10.81
CA LEU A 438 -5.38 12.24 -11.51
C LEU A 438 -3.88 12.12 -11.26
N ARG A 439 -3.49 11.53 -10.12
CA ARG A 439 -2.11 11.25 -9.71
C ARG A 439 -2.10 10.04 -8.78
N VAL A 440 -1.18 9.11 -9.07
CA VAL A 440 -0.85 7.92 -8.25
C VAL A 440 0.58 8.05 -7.77
#